data_AF-A0A3R6J1S9-F1
#
_entry.id   AF-A0A3R6J1S9-F1
#
_cell.length_a   1.000
_cell.length_b   1.000
_cell.length_c   1.000
_cell.angle_alpha   90.00
_cell.angle_beta   90.00
_cell.angle_gamma   90.00
#
_symmetry.space_group_name_H-M   'P 1'
#
loop_
_entity.id
_entity.type
_entity.pdbx_description
1 polymer ?
#
loop_
_entity_poly.entity_id
_entity_poly.type
_entity_poly.pdbx_seq_one_letter_code
_entity_poly.pdbx_strand_id
1 'polypeptide(L)'
;CSLTQFSLHSRFSGFHHRYFKPETFNYDIFYPGSTTAGKVQRIEKVVRYFKLHGSISWVADNNHSSSNIYGIEEMPIDLIKRKANEGGDFSFGNLMVYPTAVKKSYTLDLPYSELFRHFAYCTSQPQSVLFTVGYSFCDEHFNDIIYQALSNPSFTLIIVDFNGTRGSKEIKRLKDLNDPRIIILEGDFLGDFLTLADTLMPDFLDTSSSDSVADTLNTLLSKTN
;
A
#
# COMPACT_ATOMS: atom_id res chain seq x y z
N CYS A 1 -11.80 18.86 -16.77
CA CYS A 1 -11.65 17.50 -16.23
C CYS A 1 -10.27 16.95 -16.56
N SER A 2 -9.23 17.44 -15.88
CA SER A 2 -7.91 16.80 -15.88
C SER A 2 -7.96 15.63 -14.92
N LEU A 3 -7.98 14.41 -15.45
CA LEU A 3 -7.80 13.19 -14.67
C LEU A 3 -6.41 13.27 -14.03
N THR A 4 -6.37 13.52 -12.72
CA THR A 4 -5.13 13.42 -11.94
C THR A 4 -4.79 11.94 -11.89
N GLN A 5 -3.86 11.50 -12.73
CA GLN A 5 -3.52 10.09 -12.87
C GLN A 5 -2.52 9.70 -11.78
N PHE A 6 -3.00 9.06 -10.72
CA PHE A 6 -2.13 8.38 -9.76
C PHE A 6 -1.51 7.16 -10.43
N SER A 7 -0.18 7.06 -10.38
CA SER A 7 0.50 5.83 -10.78
C SER A 7 0.47 4.83 -9.63
N LEU A 8 -0.31 3.76 -9.80
CA LEU A 8 -0.40 2.65 -8.85
C LEU A 8 0.71 1.65 -9.16
N HIS A 9 1.72 1.60 -8.29
CA HIS A 9 2.82 0.67 -8.46
C HIS A 9 2.68 -0.54 -7.53
N SER A 10 2.65 -1.72 -8.15
CA SER A 10 2.63 -3.02 -7.47
C SER A 10 3.92 -3.75 -7.74
N ARG A 11 4.30 -4.70 -6.87
CA ARG A 11 5.51 -5.54 -7.03
C ARG A 11 5.42 -6.60 -8.15
N PHE A 12 4.41 -6.50 -9.00
CA PHE A 12 4.18 -7.37 -10.15
C PHE A 12 4.38 -6.60 -11.45
N SER A 13 5.32 -7.06 -12.27
CA SER A 13 5.72 -6.40 -13.52
C SER A 13 5.50 -7.29 -14.74
N GLY A 14 5.10 -6.68 -15.86
CA GLY A 14 4.88 -7.32 -17.15
C GLY A 14 3.49 -7.03 -17.73
N PHE A 15 3.33 -7.27 -19.04
CA PHE A 15 2.08 -7.00 -19.77
C PHE A 15 1.26 -8.27 -20.01
N HIS A 16 1.87 -9.32 -20.56
CA HIS A 16 1.21 -10.62 -20.78
C HIS A 16 1.28 -11.54 -19.57
N HIS A 17 2.43 -11.56 -18.89
CA HIS A 17 2.66 -12.29 -17.66
C HIS A 17 3.19 -11.31 -16.62
N ARG A 18 2.53 -11.26 -15.45
CA ARG A 18 2.91 -10.35 -14.38
C ARG A 18 3.64 -11.14 -13.31
N TYR A 19 4.97 -11.08 -13.31
CA TYR A 19 5.78 -11.82 -12.34
C TYR A 19 6.11 -10.97 -11.13
N PHE A 20 6.20 -11.64 -9.98
CA PHE A 20 6.66 -11.03 -8.75
C PHE A 20 8.12 -10.61 -8.88
N LYS A 21 8.39 -9.32 -8.69
CA LYS A 21 9.73 -8.73 -8.69
C LYS A 21 9.86 -7.77 -7.52
N PRO A 22 10.40 -8.20 -6.37
CA PRO A 22 10.51 -7.34 -5.20
C PRO A 22 11.36 -6.09 -5.46
N GLU A 23 12.31 -6.17 -6.40
CA GLU A 23 13.22 -5.08 -6.78
C GLU A 23 12.47 -3.89 -7.38
N THR A 24 11.35 -4.15 -8.07
CA THR A 24 10.54 -3.10 -8.69
C THR A 24 9.96 -2.11 -7.69
N PHE A 25 9.89 -2.48 -6.40
CA PHE A 25 9.36 -1.62 -5.36
C PHE A 25 10.16 -0.33 -5.16
N ASN A 26 11.49 -0.40 -5.32
CA ASN A 26 12.37 0.76 -5.13
C ASN A 26 12.50 1.62 -6.39
N TYR A 27 11.79 1.28 -7.47
CA TYR A 27 11.82 2.09 -8.69
C TYR A 27 11.01 3.37 -8.47
N ASP A 28 11.75 4.47 -8.43
CA ASP A 28 11.19 5.81 -8.56
C ASP A 28 10.92 6.07 -10.05
N ILE A 29 9.74 6.61 -10.37
CA ILE A 29 9.43 7.03 -11.73
C ILE A 29 9.89 8.49 -11.87
N PHE A 30 10.70 8.73 -12.89
CA PHE A 30 11.28 10.04 -13.18
C PHE A 30 10.81 10.54 -14.54
N TYR A 31 10.61 11.86 -14.67
CA TYR A 31 10.44 12.47 -15.99
C TYR A 31 11.81 12.51 -16.70
N PRO A 32 11.91 12.04 -17.96
CA PRO A 32 13.10 12.27 -18.77
C PRO A 32 13.09 13.73 -19.25
N GLY A 33 13.39 14.68 -18.36
CA GLY A 33 13.61 16.09 -18.68
C GLY A 33 15.08 16.32 -19.04
N SER A 34 15.33 17.05 -20.12
CA SER A 34 16.65 17.32 -20.74
C SER A 34 17.80 17.41 -19.73
N THR A 35 18.69 16.41 -19.80
CA THR A 35 19.86 16.22 -18.94
C THR A 35 20.92 17.29 -19.17
N THR A 36 20.71 18.50 -18.65
CA THR A 36 21.77 19.53 -18.61
C THR A 36 21.94 20.17 -17.23
N ALA A 37 21.05 19.88 -16.27
CA ALA A 37 21.07 20.53 -14.94
C ALA A 37 21.27 19.56 -13.76
N GLY A 38 21.52 18.26 -13.99
CA GLY A 38 21.80 17.29 -12.92
C GLY A 38 20.67 17.05 -11.89
N LYS A 39 19.51 17.70 -12.05
CA LYS A 39 18.33 17.53 -11.21
C LYS A 39 17.31 16.66 -11.94
N VAL A 40 17.17 15.42 -11.47
CA VAL A 40 16.11 14.52 -11.92
C VAL A 40 14.83 14.88 -11.17
N GLN A 41 13.78 15.24 -11.89
CA GLN A 41 12.46 15.51 -11.30
C GLN A 41 11.70 14.19 -11.15
N ARG A 42 11.31 13.87 -9.92
CA ARG A 42 10.46 12.72 -9.62
C ARG A 42 9.03 13.03 -10.06
N ILE A 43 8.30 12.00 -10.53
CA ILE A 43 6.87 12.15 -10.74
C ILE A 43 6.20 12.40 -9.38
N GLU A 44 5.51 13.51 -9.25
CA GLU A 44 4.67 13.80 -8.10
C GLU A 44 3.46 12.84 -8.11
N LYS A 45 3.02 12.36 -6.94
CA LYS A 45 1.80 11.53 -6.76
C LYS A 45 1.91 10.04 -7.19
N VAL A 46 2.98 9.35 -6.79
CA VAL A 46 3.08 7.88 -6.90
C VAL A 46 2.56 7.22 -5.62
N VAL A 47 1.57 6.33 -5.77
CA VAL A 47 1.05 5.53 -4.65
C VAL A 47 1.62 4.12 -4.76
N ARG A 48 2.34 3.70 -3.71
CA ARG A 48 2.82 2.32 -3.57
C ARG A 48 1.86 1.57 -2.67
N TYR A 49 1.38 0.41 -3.12
CA TYR A 49 0.46 -0.40 -2.33
C TYR A 49 1.00 -1.81 -2.11
N PHE A 50 0.67 -2.38 -0.95
CA PHE A 50 1.09 -3.73 -0.56
C PHE A 50 -0.13 -4.57 -0.21
N LYS A 51 -0.14 -5.81 -0.69
CA LYS A 51 -1.11 -6.83 -0.28
C LYS A 51 -0.44 -7.73 0.77
N LEU A 52 -0.37 -7.26 2.02
CA LEU A 52 0.40 -7.91 3.09
C LEU A 52 -0.06 -9.34 3.40
N HIS A 53 -1.35 -9.63 3.28
CA HIS A 53 -1.93 -10.98 3.44
C HIS A 53 -1.94 -11.81 2.15
N GLY A 54 -1.33 -11.31 1.08
CA GLY A 54 -1.37 -11.92 -0.23
C GLY A 54 -2.61 -11.52 -1.03
N SER A 55 -2.79 -12.17 -2.17
CA SER A 55 -3.88 -11.91 -3.11
C SER A 55 -4.38 -13.21 -3.70
N ILE A 56 -5.69 -13.34 -3.85
CA ILE A 56 -6.31 -14.47 -4.56
C ILE A 56 -5.98 -14.48 -6.06
N SER A 57 -5.30 -13.43 -6.55
CA SER A 57 -4.76 -13.37 -7.91
C SER A 57 -3.37 -13.97 -8.03
N TRP A 58 -2.72 -14.39 -6.94
CA TRP A 58 -1.35 -14.90 -6.97
C TRP A 58 -1.33 -16.42 -7.10
N VAL A 59 -0.52 -16.90 -8.04
CA VAL A 59 -0.38 -18.32 -8.38
C VAL A 59 1.10 -18.69 -8.34
N ALA A 60 1.41 -19.84 -7.75
CA ALA A 60 2.70 -20.50 -7.89
C ALA A 60 2.86 -21.04 -9.32
N ASP A 61 3.93 -20.62 -9.98
CA ASP A 61 4.36 -21.14 -11.26
C ASP A 61 5.64 -21.95 -11.06
N ASN A 62 5.57 -23.24 -11.38
CA ASN A 62 6.70 -24.16 -11.24
C ASN A 62 7.75 -23.95 -12.36
N ASN A 63 7.40 -23.20 -13.42
CA ASN A 63 8.31 -22.90 -14.52
C ASN A 63 9.19 -21.70 -14.20
N HIS A 64 10.35 -21.99 -13.61
CA HIS A 64 11.37 -20.97 -13.33
C HIS A 64 11.96 -20.47 -14.65
N SER A 65 11.57 -19.26 -15.04
CA SER A 65 12.14 -18.53 -16.19
C SER A 65 13.12 -17.48 -15.70
N SER A 66 14.03 -16.99 -16.57
CA SER A 66 14.88 -15.82 -16.27
C SER A 66 14.06 -14.58 -15.85
N SER A 67 12.79 -14.53 -16.26
CA SER A 67 11.84 -13.47 -15.91
C SER A 67 11.01 -13.76 -14.65
N ASN A 68 10.96 -15.01 -14.20
CA ASN A 68 10.17 -15.52 -13.06
C ASN A 68 11.07 -16.34 -12.12
N ILE A 69 12.03 -15.68 -11.50
CA ILE A 69 13.00 -16.31 -10.58
C ILE A 69 12.30 -16.84 -9.33
N TYR A 70 11.26 -16.14 -8.89
CA TYR A 70 10.55 -16.41 -7.64
C TYR A 70 9.40 -17.41 -7.81
N GLY A 71 9.06 -17.82 -9.04
CA GLY A 71 7.97 -18.76 -9.31
C GLY A 71 6.59 -18.23 -8.94
N ILE A 72 6.36 -16.92 -9.01
CA ILE A 72 5.09 -16.29 -8.59
C ILE A 72 4.57 -15.38 -9.70
N GLU A 73 3.35 -15.67 -10.15
CA GLU A 73 2.64 -14.91 -11.17
C GLU A 73 1.34 -14.32 -10.61
N GLU A 74 1.00 -13.09 -11.01
CA GLU A 74 -0.33 -12.51 -10.81
C GLU A 74 -1.20 -12.74 -12.04
N MET A 75 -2.32 -13.44 -11.84
CA MET A 75 -3.30 -13.76 -12.86
C MET A 75 -4.69 -13.18 -12.55
N PRO A 76 -5.44 -12.70 -13.55
CA PRO A 76 -6.85 -12.39 -13.42
C PRO A 76 -7.67 -13.58 -12.90
N ILE A 77 -8.62 -13.32 -12.00
CA ILE A 77 -9.45 -14.35 -11.36
C ILE A 77 -10.22 -15.19 -12.38
N ASP A 78 -10.68 -14.58 -13.47
CA ASP A 78 -11.42 -15.30 -14.52
C ASP A 78 -10.53 -16.32 -15.25
N LEU A 79 -9.25 -16.02 -15.44
CA LEU A 79 -8.28 -16.95 -16.02
C LEU A 79 -7.96 -18.09 -15.05
N ILE A 80 -7.85 -17.79 -13.74
CA ILE A 80 -7.68 -18.80 -12.69
C ILE A 80 -8.86 -19.79 -12.70
N LYS A 81 -10.09 -19.28 -12.73
CA LYS A 81 -11.31 -20.12 -12.77
C LYS A 81 -11.38 -20.97 -14.03
N ARG A 82 -11.05 -20.41 -15.20
CA ARG A 82 -11.01 -21.17 -16.46
C ARG A 82 -10.00 -22.31 -16.41
N LYS A 83 -8.76 -22.03 -16.02
CA LYS A 83 -7.70 -23.05 -15.90
C LYS A 83 -8.06 -24.15 -14.89
N ALA A 84 -8.71 -23.79 -13.77
CA ALA A 84 -9.16 -24.77 -12.78
C ALA A 84 -10.28 -25.68 -13.30
N ASN A 85 -11.19 -25.15 -14.14
CA ASN A 85 -12.29 -25.91 -14.72
C ASN A 85 -11.86 -26.76 -15.94
N GLU A 86 -10.79 -26.38 -16.64
CA GLU A 86 -10.27 -27.06 -17.83
C GLU A 86 -9.51 -28.37 -17.51
N GLY A 87 -9.32 -28.71 -16.23
CA GLY A 87 -8.83 -30.04 -15.81
C GLY A 87 -7.36 -30.32 -16.10
N GLY A 88 -6.51 -29.28 -16.17
CA GLY A 88 -5.06 -29.41 -16.32
C GLY A 88 -4.29 -29.54 -14.99
N ASP A 89 -2.95 -29.37 -15.04
CA ASP A 89 -2.02 -29.35 -13.88
C ASP A 89 -2.24 -28.16 -12.92
N PHE A 90 -3.24 -27.32 -13.21
CA PHE A 90 -3.59 -26.17 -12.40
C PHE A 90 -4.69 -26.55 -11.40
N SER A 91 -4.29 -26.79 -10.15
CA SER A 91 -5.22 -27.00 -9.03
C SER A 91 -5.38 -25.72 -8.20
N PHE A 92 -6.48 -25.58 -7.46
CA PHE A 92 -6.61 -24.50 -6.45
C PHE A 92 -5.50 -24.54 -5.38
N GLY A 93 -4.75 -25.64 -5.26
CA GLY A 93 -3.56 -25.74 -4.40
C GLY A 93 -2.38 -24.91 -4.87
N ASN A 94 -2.38 -24.43 -6.13
CA ASN A 94 -1.35 -23.55 -6.66
C ASN A 94 -1.62 -22.07 -6.30
N LEU A 95 -2.74 -21.78 -5.62
CA LEU A 95 -3.07 -20.44 -5.15
C LEU A 95 -2.16 -20.06 -3.97
N MET A 96 -1.47 -18.92 -4.07
CA MET A 96 -0.53 -18.47 -3.04
C MET A 96 -1.21 -17.80 -1.82
N VAL A 97 -2.51 -17.99 -1.62
CA VAL A 97 -3.25 -17.55 -0.42
C VAL A 97 -3.56 -18.75 0.44
N TYR A 98 -2.67 -19.04 1.39
CA TYR A 98 -2.86 -20.15 2.31
C TYR A 98 -3.85 -19.80 3.42
N PRO A 99 -4.70 -20.73 3.88
CA PRO A 99 -5.53 -20.53 5.06
C PRO A 99 -4.66 -20.34 6.32
N THR A 100 -5.17 -19.55 7.28
CA THR A 100 -4.45 -19.00 8.46
C THR A 100 -3.63 -20.01 9.26
N ALA A 101 -4.04 -21.28 9.32
CA ALA A 101 -3.32 -22.33 10.08
C ALA A 101 -1.95 -22.69 9.47
N VAL A 102 -1.81 -22.62 8.15
CA VAL A 102 -0.57 -23.00 7.45
C VAL A 102 0.36 -21.79 7.28
N LYS A 103 -0.16 -20.57 7.43
CA LYS A 103 0.60 -19.31 7.27
C LYS A 103 1.81 -19.20 8.20
N LYS A 104 1.81 -19.82 9.38
CA LYS A 104 2.92 -19.72 10.36
C LYS A 104 4.26 -20.23 9.82
N SER A 105 4.25 -21.23 8.94
CA SER A 105 5.49 -21.74 8.33
C SER A 105 5.89 -20.95 7.07
N TYR A 106 4.91 -20.42 6.34
CA TYR A 106 5.11 -19.71 5.06
C TYR A 106 5.34 -18.20 5.19
N THR A 107 5.20 -17.59 6.38
CA THR A 107 5.60 -16.18 6.59
C THR A 107 7.10 -15.96 6.34
N LEU A 108 7.92 -17.01 6.50
CA LEU A 108 9.34 -17.01 6.19
C LEU A 108 9.63 -17.17 4.69
N ASP A 109 8.67 -17.69 3.93
CA ASP A 109 8.82 -17.93 2.50
C ASP A 109 8.47 -16.69 1.67
N LEU A 110 9.07 -16.63 0.48
CA LEU A 110 8.73 -15.62 -0.52
C LEU A 110 7.29 -15.89 -1.02
N PRO A 111 6.45 -14.85 -1.22
CA PRO A 111 6.75 -13.42 -1.24
C PRO A 111 6.53 -12.70 0.11
N TYR A 112 6.11 -13.43 1.15
CA TYR A 112 5.65 -12.86 2.41
C TYR A 112 6.79 -12.26 3.22
N SER A 113 7.92 -12.95 3.35
CA SER A 113 9.09 -12.43 4.06
C SER A 113 9.54 -11.07 3.54
N GLU A 114 9.49 -10.87 2.23
CA GLU A 114 9.79 -9.59 1.60
C GLU A 114 8.73 -8.51 1.89
N LEU A 115 7.44 -8.87 1.92
CA LEU A 115 6.37 -7.95 2.30
C LEU A 115 6.56 -7.43 3.73
N PHE A 116 6.85 -8.34 4.66
CA PHE A 116 7.14 -8.00 6.06
C PHE A 116 8.39 -7.11 6.18
N ARG A 117 9.47 -7.45 5.46
CA ARG A 117 10.69 -6.65 5.43
C ARG A 117 10.45 -5.22 4.95
N HIS A 118 9.67 -5.06 3.89
CA HIS A 118 9.32 -3.73 3.38
C HIS A 118 8.40 -2.97 4.33
N PHE A 119 7.40 -3.62 4.92
CA PHE A 119 6.53 -3.00 5.91
C PHE A 119 7.35 -2.50 7.10
N ALA A 120 8.22 -3.34 7.67
CA ALA A 120 9.13 -2.93 8.74
C ALA A 120 10.05 -1.78 8.33
N TYR A 121 10.59 -1.81 7.12
CA TYR A 121 11.43 -0.73 6.59
C TYR A 121 10.68 0.60 6.52
N CYS A 122 9.46 0.61 5.97
CA CYS A 122 8.63 1.81 5.83
C CYS A 122 8.24 2.40 7.20
N THR A 123 7.79 1.57 8.13
CA THR A 123 7.35 2.00 9.46
C THR A 123 8.52 2.41 10.36
N SER A 124 9.73 1.93 10.09
CA SER A 124 10.93 2.31 10.85
C SER A 124 11.58 3.61 10.36
N GLN A 125 11.13 4.19 9.24
CA GLN A 125 11.70 5.45 8.75
C GLN A 125 11.48 6.60 9.73
N PRO A 126 12.43 7.54 9.87
CA PRO A 126 12.21 8.75 10.68
C PRO A 126 11.06 9.59 10.11
N GLN A 127 10.32 10.27 11.00
CA GLN A 127 9.18 11.15 10.64
C GLN A 127 8.11 10.42 9.81
N SER A 128 7.85 9.16 10.12
CA SER A 128 6.80 8.38 9.49
C SER A 128 5.52 8.40 10.31
N VAL A 129 4.38 8.40 9.61
CA VAL A 129 3.04 8.31 10.20
C VAL A 129 2.37 7.07 9.64
N LEU A 130 1.90 6.20 10.52
CA LEU A 130 1.11 5.03 10.15
C LEU A 130 -0.36 5.28 10.46
N PHE A 131 -1.19 5.28 9.42
CA PHE A 131 -2.65 5.24 9.57
C PHE A 131 -3.12 3.79 9.54
N THR A 132 -3.87 3.39 10.55
CA THR A 132 -4.57 2.11 10.62
C THR A 132 -6.06 2.37 10.65
N VAL A 133 -6.81 1.77 9.73
CA VAL A 133 -8.24 2.01 9.56
C VAL A 133 -8.97 0.68 9.59
N GLY A 134 -9.90 0.51 10.54
CA GLY A 134 -10.66 -0.74 10.71
C GLY A 134 -9.77 -1.95 11.04
N TYR A 135 -8.61 -1.72 11.67
CA TYR A 135 -7.69 -2.77 12.07
C TYR A 135 -7.79 -3.03 13.58
N SER A 136 -8.19 -4.26 13.94
CA SER A 136 -8.43 -4.65 15.32
C SER A 136 -7.17 -5.11 16.08
N PHE A 137 -5.99 -5.07 15.45
CA PHE A 137 -4.73 -5.58 16.02
C PHE A 137 -4.78 -7.07 16.39
N CYS A 138 -5.46 -7.90 15.59
CA CYS A 138 -5.53 -9.35 15.82
C CYS A 138 -4.35 -10.16 15.25
N ASP A 139 -3.51 -9.56 14.40
CA ASP A 139 -2.35 -10.26 13.81
C ASP A 139 -1.06 -9.86 14.54
N GLU A 140 -0.51 -10.81 15.29
CA GLU A 140 0.67 -10.65 16.14
C GLU A 140 1.90 -10.19 15.35
N HIS A 141 2.13 -10.69 14.13
CA HIS A 141 3.34 -10.36 13.36
C HIS A 141 3.34 -8.91 12.88
N PHE A 142 2.19 -8.37 12.50
CA PHE A 142 2.08 -6.94 12.15
C PHE A 142 2.18 -6.07 13.40
N ASN A 143 1.56 -6.50 14.50
CA ASN A 143 1.61 -5.79 15.76
C ASN A 143 3.06 -5.66 16.26
N ASP A 144 3.87 -6.71 16.18
CA ASP A 144 5.28 -6.69 16.59
C ASP A 144 6.06 -5.61 15.83
N ILE A 145 5.85 -5.49 14.51
CA ILE A 145 6.50 -4.47 13.68
C ILE A 145 6.01 -3.06 14.06
N ILE A 146 4.71 -2.89 14.31
CA ILE A 146 4.14 -1.60 14.73
C ILE A 146 4.68 -1.19 16.10
N TYR A 147 4.76 -2.13 17.04
CA TYR A 147 5.32 -1.89 18.38
C TYR A 147 6.82 -1.60 18.32
N GLN A 148 7.56 -2.27 17.44
CA GLN A 148 8.95 -1.94 17.18
C GLN A 148 9.08 -0.51 16.62
N ALA A 149 8.20 -0.10 15.71
CA ALA A 149 8.19 1.26 15.18
C ALA A 149 7.87 2.32 16.25
N LEU A 150 7.05 2.00 17.26
CA LEU A 150 6.84 2.85 18.44
C LEU A 150 8.12 3.03 19.29
N SER A 151 9.20 2.30 19.04
CA SER A 151 10.51 2.62 19.64
C SER A 151 11.15 3.87 19.00
N ASN A 152 10.71 4.26 17.81
CA ASN A 152 11.14 5.49 17.15
C ASN A 152 10.38 6.71 17.73
N PRO A 153 11.06 7.73 18.27
CA PRO A 153 10.40 8.90 18.86
C PRO A 153 9.67 9.76 17.82
N SER A 154 10.08 9.72 16.55
CA SER A 154 9.47 10.50 15.47
C SER A 154 8.35 9.76 14.75
N PHE A 155 8.05 8.52 15.14
CA PHE A 155 6.97 7.74 14.58
C PHE A 155 5.65 8.11 15.26
N THR A 156 4.60 8.29 14.46
CA THR A 156 3.24 8.55 14.95
C THR A 156 2.30 7.46 14.44
N LEU A 157 1.52 6.88 15.35
CA LEU A 157 0.49 5.88 15.04
C LEU A 157 -0.89 6.52 15.15
N ILE A 158 -1.64 6.51 14.07
CA ILE A 158 -3.04 6.98 14.03
C ILE A 158 -3.93 5.77 13.81
N ILE A 159 -4.86 5.57 14.75
CA ILE A 159 -5.81 4.45 14.76
C ILE A 159 -7.19 5.02 14.52
N VAL A 160 -7.83 4.60 13.42
CA VAL A 160 -9.22 4.94 13.09
C VAL A 160 -10.03 3.66 13.19
N ASP A 161 -10.91 3.59 14.19
CA ASP A 161 -11.79 2.44 14.34
C ASP A 161 -13.14 2.86 14.95
N PHE A 162 -14.23 2.43 14.32
CA PHE A 162 -15.58 2.78 14.75
C PHE A 162 -15.87 2.28 16.17
N ASN A 163 -15.51 1.04 16.46
CA ASN A 163 -15.71 0.43 17.77
C ASN A 163 -14.58 0.77 18.76
N GLY A 164 -13.40 1.11 18.26
CA GLY A 164 -12.22 1.52 19.00
C GLY A 164 -11.93 0.65 20.21
N THR A 165 -11.87 1.30 21.36
CA THR A 165 -11.63 0.68 22.67
C THR A 165 -12.72 -0.27 23.16
N ARG A 166 -13.92 -0.21 22.57
CA ARG A 166 -15.03 -1.13 22.89
C ARG A 166 -14.92 -2.45 22.14
N GLY A 167 -14.33 -2.42 20.93
CA GLY A 167 -14.24 -3.57 20.03
C GLY A 167 -13.01 -4.44 20.24
N SER A 168 -11.88 -3.85 20.64
CA SER A 168 -10.61 -4.59 20.77
C SER A 168 -9.88 -4.31 22.08
N LYS A 169 -9.34 -5.37 22.69
CA LYS A 169 -8.56 -5.28 23.93
C LYS A 169 -7.23 -4.56 23.71
N GLU A 170 -6.61 -4.76 22.54
CA GLU A 170 -5.32 -4.14 22.23
C GLU A 170 -5.44 -2.63 21.99
N ILE A 171 -6.47 -2.13 21.31
CA ILE A 171 -6.66 -0.67 21.17
C ILE A 171 -6.87 -0.02 22.55
N LYS A 172 -7.61 -0.69 23.45
CA LYS A 172 -7.76 -0.23 24.82
C LYS A 172 -6.41 -0.19 25.55
N ARG A 173 -5.61 -1.25 25.44
CA ARG A 173 -4.25 -1.30 26.01
C ARG A 173 -3.38 -0.16 25.47
N LEU A 174 -3.41 0.11 24.17
CA LEU A 174 -2.66 1.21 23.54
C LEU A 174 -3.11 2.58 24.04
N LYS A 175 -4.41 2.77 24.28
CA LYS A 175 -4.94 3.99 24.90
C LYS A 175 -4.46 4.16 26.34
N ASP A 176 -4.47 3.07 27.12
CA ASP A 176 -4.09 3.08 28.53
C ASP A 176 -2.59 3.39 28.74
N LEU A 177 -1.74 3.19 27.72
CA LEU A 177 -0.32 3.61 27.75
C LEU A 177 -0.15 5.13 27.79
N ASN A 178 -1.17 5.90 27.37
CA ASN A 178 -1.18 7.37 27.35
C ASN A 178 0.05 7.98 26.65
N ASP A 179 0.50 7.34 25.56
CA ASP A 179 1.63 7.80 24.75
C ASP A 179 1.16 8.89 23.77
N PRO A 180 1.78 10.08 23.74
CA PRO A 180 1.39 11.17 22.84
C PRO A 180 1.54 10.83 21.36
N ARG A 181 2.31 9.79 21.00
CA ARG A 181 2.53 9.35 19.62
C ARG A 181 1.42 8.45 19.11
N ILE A 182 0.53 7.97 19.98
CA ILE A 182 -0.59 7.11 19.64
C ILE A 182 -1.87 7.97 19.67
N ILE A 183 -2.44 8.21 18.50
CA ILE A 183 -3.67 8.96 18.33
C ILE A 183 -4.77 7.98 17.96
N ILE A 184 -5.84 7.96 18.75
CA ILE A 184 -6.98 7.07 18.54
C ILE A 184 -8.21 7.90 18.21
N LEU A 185 -8.73 7.68 17.00
CA LEU A 185 -9.94 8.27 16.45
C LEU A 185 -11.04 7.19 16.50
N GLU A 186 -11.95 7.33 17.47
CA GLU A 186 -13.04 6.37 17.73
C GLU A 186 -14.41 7.04 17.77
N GLY A 187 -15.47 6.26 17.51
CA GLY A 187 -16.87 6.72 17.55
C GLY A 187 -17.46 7.08 16.18
N ASP A 188 -18.72 7.50 16.18
CA ASP A 188 -19.56 7.60 14.97
C ASP A 188 -19.05 8.60 13.92
N PHE A 189 -18.30 9.62 14.35
CA PHE A 189 -17.78 10.67 13.47
C PHE A 189 -16.30 10.46 13.13
N LEU A 190 -15.44 10.32 14.15
CA LEU A 190 -13.99 10.20 13.92
C LEU A 190 -13.53 8.79 13.57
N GLY A 191 -14.28 7.77 13.96
CA GLY A 191 -13.97 6.35 13.71
C GLY A 191 -14.63 5.79 12.45
N ASP A 192 -15.50 6.55 11.79
CA ASP A 192 -16.15 6.14 10.55
C ASP A 192 -15.25 6.39 9.34
N PHE A 193 -15.11 5.37 8.49
CA PHE A 193 -14.26 5.44 7.30
C PHE A 193 -14.79 6.42 6.25
N LEU A 194 -16.11 6.49 6.07
CA LEU A 194 -16.71 7.40 5.09
C LEU A 194 -16.45 8.85 5.52
N THR A 195 -16.70 9.14 6.80
CA THR A 195 -16.41 10.46 7.36
C THR A 195 -14.91 10.80 7.28
N LEU A 196 -14.01 9.83 7.51
CA LEU A 196 -12.58 10.02 7.30
C LEU A 196 -12.26 10.41 5.86
N ALA A 197 -12.77 9.65 4.89
CA ALA A 197 -12.48 9.85 3.47
C ALA A 197 -13.08 11.16 2.92
N ASP A 198 -14.31 11.50 3.32
CA ASP A 198 -15.05 12.62 2.75
C ASP A 198 -14.78 13.95 3.46
N THR A 199 -14.45 13.92 4.77
CA THR A 199 -14.40 15.13 5.60
C THR A 199 -13.03 15.39 6.21
N LEU A 200 -12.29 14.36 6.61
CA LEU A 200 -11.02 14.51 7.34
C LEU A 200 -9.79 14.47 6.44
N MET A 201 -9.84 13.76 5.31
CA MET A 201 -8.72 13.72 4.39
C MET A 201 -8.56 15.07 3.69
N PRO A 202 -7.34 15.64 3.67
CA PRO A 202 -7.10 16.86 2.93
C PRO A 202 -7.31 16.58 1.44
N ASP A 203 -7.90 17.53 0.72
CA ASP A 203 -7.96 17.48 -0.73
C ASP A 203 -6.55 17.50 -1.31
N PHE A 204 -6.05 16.33 -1.73
CA PHE A 204 -4.78 16.20 -2.47
C PHE A 204 -4.88 16.74 -3.91
N LEU A 205 -6.09 17.10 -4.32
CA LEU A 205 -6.36 17.88 -5.51
C LEU A 205 -5.93 19.32 -5.21
N ASP A 206 -4.65 19.57 -5.43
CA ASP A 206 -4.09 20.92 -5.50
C ASP A 206 -4.60 21.64 -6.77
N THR A 207 -5.91 21.58 -7.03
CA THR A 207 -6.61 22.32 -8.09
C THR A 207 -6.40 23.82 -7.91
N SER A 208 -6.12 24.24 -6.67
CA SER A 208 -5.70 25.61 -6.36
C SER A 208 -4.50 26.06 -7.20
N SER A 209 -3.51 25.18 -7.44
CA SER A 209 -2.32 25.51 -8.21
C SER A 209 -2.59 25.54 -9.72
N SER A 210 -3.31 24.57 -10.28
CA SER A 210 -3.60 24.55 -11.72
C SER A 210 -4.60 25.61 -12.16
N ASP A 211 -5.65 25.83 -11.35
CA ASP A 211 -6.68 26.82 -11.64
C ASP A 211 -6.13 28.23 -11.42
N SER A 212 -5.34 28.47 -10.37
CA SER A 212 -4.67 29.77 -10.20
C SER A 212 -3.62 30.03 -11.28
N VAL A 213 -2.90 29.01 -11.75
CA VAL A 213 -1.98 29.13 -12.89
C VAL A 213 -2.76 29.42 -14.18
N ALA A 214 -3.89 28.75 -14.42
CA ALA A 214 -4.75 29.00 -15.56
C ALA A 214 -5.32 30.43 -15.53
N ASP A 215 -5.81 30.89 -14.38
CA ASP A 215 -6.33 32.24 -14.17
C ASP A 215 -5.24 33.31 -14.37
N THR A 216 -4.03 33.05 -13.87
CA THR A 216 -2.88 33.94 -14.06
C THR A 216 -2.50 34.04 -15.54
N LEU A 217 -2.44 32.90 -16.24
CA LEU A 217 -2.12 32.85 -17.67
C LEU A 217 -3.21 33.54 -18.51
N ASN A 218 -4.48 33.30 -18.20
CA ASN A 218 -5.60 33.96 -18.87
C ASN A 218 -5.55 35.48 -18.67
N THR A 219 -5.20 35.94 -17.46
CA THR A 219 -5.05 37.37 -17.14
C THR A 219 -3.90 38.01 -17.93
N LEU A 220 -2.75 37.33 -18.06
CA LEU A 220 -1.61 37.84 -18.84
C LEU A 220 -1.93 37.90 -20.34
N LEU A 221 -2.59 36.87 -20.89
CA LEU A 221 -3.00 36.84 -22.28
C LEU A 221 -4.04 37.94 -22.60
N SER A 222 -4.96 38.23 -21.68
CA SER A 222 -5.95 39.30 -21.85
C SER A 222 -5.36 40.73 -21.82
N LYS A 223 -4.19 40.92 -21.20
CA LYS A 223 -3.50 42.23 -21.09
C LYS A 223 -2.60 42.54 -22.30
N THR A 224 -2.44 41.59 -23.22
CA THR A 224 -1.55 41.72 -24.39
C THR A 224 -2.32 42.09 -25.66
N ASN A 225 -3.63 42.32 -25.56
CA ASN A 225 -4.49 42.96 -26.58
C ASN A 225 -4.91 44.36 -26.12
#